data_AF-A0A1V4S368-F1
#
_entry.id   AF-A0A1V4S368-F1
#
_cell.length_a   1.000
_cell.length_b   1.000
_cell.length_c   1.000
_cell.angle_alpha   90.00
_cell.angle_beta   90.00
_cell.angle_gamma   90.00
#
_symmetry.space_group_name_H-M   'P 1'
#
loop_
_entity.id
_entity.type
_entity.pdbx_description
1 polymer ?
#
loop_
_entity_poly.entity_id
_entity_poly.type
_entity_poly.pdbx_seq_one_letter_code
_entity_poly.pdbx_strand_id
1 'polypeptide(L)' 'MKKTMLGADTLLYPMPAVLVGTKVDEKPNFMTAAWCGIAASKPPALSVSIRKERHTFRGIMEHKVFS' A
#
# COMPACT_ATOMS: atom_id res chain seq x y z
N MET A 1 -4.10 -13.80 -32.43
CA MET A 1 -4.85 -12.74 -31.73
C MET A 1 -4.10 -11.42 -31.88
N LYS A 2 -4.80 -10.32 -32.25
CA LYS A 2 -4.21 -8.98 -32.35
C LYS A 2 -4.21 -8.32 -30.97
N LYS A 3 -3.14 -7.63 -30.60
CA LYS A 3 -3.07 -6.85 -29.35
C LYS A 3 -4.00 -5.64 -29.45
N THR A 4 -4.67 -5.30 -28.35
CA THR A 4 -5.51 -4.10 -28.21
C THR A 4 -4.77 -3.07 -27.38
N MET A 5 -4.74 -1.82 -27.83
CA MET A 5 -4.21 -0.70 -27.03
C MET A 5 -5.28 -0.27 -26.02
N LEU A 6 -4.93 -0.29 -24.73
CA LEU A 6 -5.84 0.04 -23.63
C LEU A 6 -5.66 1.48 -23.08
N GLY A 7 -4.62 2.19 -23.50
CA GLY A 7 -4.23 3.48 -22.92
C GLY A 7 -3.36 3.33 -21.68
N ALA A 8 -2.95 4.47 -21.10
CA ALA A 8 -2.16 4.50 -19.87
C ALA A 8 -3.09 4.41 -18.65
N ASP A 9 -3.06 3.27 -17.97
CA ASP A 9 -3.84 3.00 -16.78
C ASP A 9 -3.07 2.05 -15.84
N THR A 10 -3.40 2.03 -14.56
CA THR A 10 -2.70 1.26 -13.52
C THR A 10 -3.26 -0.15 -13.43
N LEU A 11 -3.20 -0.89 -14.55
CA LEU A 11 -3.73 -2.24 -14.67
C LEU A 11 -2.70 -3.27 -14.21
N LEU A 12 -2.87 -3.77 -12.99
CA LEU A 12 -2.11 -4.89 -12.43
C LEU A 12 -3.07 -6.03 -12.08
N TYR A 13 -2.72 -7.27 -12.41
CA TYR A 13 -3.56 -8.43 -12.11
C TYR A 13 -2.71 -9.58 -11.53
N PRO A 14 -3.03 -10.10 -10.32
CA PRO A 14 -4.06 -9.61 -9.41
C PRO A 14 -3.66 -8.28 -8.75
N MET A 15 -4.65 -7.45 -8.40
CA MET A 15 -4.46 -6.41 -7.39
C MET A 15 -4.70 -7.02 -6.01
N PRO A 16 -3.72 -6.97 -5.10
CA PRO A 16 -3.94 -7.46 -3.74
C PRO A 16 -4.96 -6.57 -3.02
N ALA A 17 -5.65 -7.14 -2.05
CA ALA A 17 -6.52 -6.41 -1.12
C ALA A 17 -5.96 -6.58 0.29
N VAL A 18 -4.96 -5.76 0.66
CA VAL A 18 -4.36 -5.81 2.00
C VAL A 18 -4.95 -4.74 2.91
N LEU A 19 -5.00 -5.03 4.21
CA LEU A 19 -5.26 -4.03 5.23
C LEU A 19 -3.94 -3.52 5.79
N VAL A 20 -3.72 -2.21 5.68
CA VAL A 20 -2.59 -1.52 6.30
C VAL A 20 -3.05 -0.92 7.60
N GLY A 21 -2.48 -1.39 8.70
CA GLY A 21 -2.77 -0.95 10.06
C GLY A 21 -1.72 0.03 10.59
N THR A 22 -2.16 1.00 11.37
CA THR A 22 -1.31 1.88 12.16
C THR A 22 -2.09 2.41 13.37
N LYS A 23 -1.41 3.16 14.25
CA LYS A 23 -2.08 4.00 15.24
C LYS A 23 -2.08 5.43 14.77
N VAL A 24 -3.15 6.15 15.05
CA VAL A 24 -3.17 7.60 14.93
C VAL A 24 -3.87 8.18 16.14
N ASP A 25 -3.20 9.11 16.82
CA ASP A 25 -3.67 9.67 18.10
C ASP A 25 -3.99 8.55 19.11
N GLU A 26 -3.11 7.54 19.18
CA GLU A 26 -3.25 6.29 19.97
C GLU A 26 -4.45 5.40 19.62
N LYS A 27 -5.22 5.72 18.57
CA LYS A 27 -6.36 4.90 18.12
C LYS A 27 -5.96 3.99 16.95
N PRO A 28 -6.38 2.71 16.96
CA PRO A 28 -6.20 1.83 15.81
C PRO A 28 -6.86 2.40 14.55
N ASN A 29 -6.15 2.36 13.43
CA ASN A 29 -6.63 2.80 12.13
C ASN A 29 -6.20 1.81 11.05
N PHE A 30 -7.10 1.53 10.11
CA PHE A 30 -6.85 0.63 8.99
C PHE A 30 -7.25 1.28 7.67
N MET A 31 -6.52 0.97 6.60
CA MET A 31 -6.93 1.27 5.23
C MET A 31 -6.71 0.07 4.32
N THR A 32 -7.53 -0.05 3.27
CA THR A 32 -7.25 -1.00 2.19
C THR A 32 -6.18 -0.44 1.25
N ALA A 33 -5.25 -1.28 0.81
CA ALA A 33 -4.23 -0.92 -0.18
C ALA A 33 -4.12 -2.01 -1.26
N ALA A 34 -4.09 -1.56 -2.52
CA ALA A 34 -3.74 -2.41 -3.66
C ALA A 34 -2.31 -2.17 -4.14
N TRP A 35 -1.74 -1.01 -3.85
CA TRP A 35 -0.39 -0.63 -4.27
C TRP A 35 0.62 -1.07 -3.22
N CYS A 36 0.81 -2.38 -3.11
CA CYS A 36 1.74 -2.99 -2.18
C CYS A 36 2.37 -4.27 -2.76
N GLY A 37 3.49 -4.69 -2.22
CA GLY A 37 4.13 -5.95 -2.60
C GLY A 37 5.44 -6.21 -1.88
N ILE A 38 5.98 -7.42 -2.07
CA ILE A 38 7.32 -7.79 -1.60
C ILE A 38 8.35 -6.96 -2.36
N ALA A 39 9.20 -6.26 -1.62
CA ALA A 39 10.26 -5.41 -2.16
C ALA A 39 11.62 -6.11 -2.17
N ALA A 40 11.89 -6.97 -1.18
CA ALA A 40 13.15 -7.69 -1.08
C ALA A 40 12.99 -9.01 -0.32
N SER A 41 13.82 -9.99 -0.67
CA SER A 41 13.94 -11.26 0.05
C SER A 41 14.98 -11.22 1.17
N LYS A 42 16.00 -10.36 1.06
CA LYS A 42 17.06 -10.21 2.06
C LYS A 42 17.59 -8.76 2.12
N PRO A 43 17.40 -8.04 3.25
CA PRO A 43 16.46 -8.39 4.32
C PRO A 43 15.01 -8.48 3.77
N PRO A 44 14.14 -9.32 4.34
CA PRO A 44 12.74 -9.37 3.93
C PRO A 44 12.07 -8.01 4.09
N ALA A 45 11.46 -7.50 3.03
CA ALA A 45 10.81 -6.18 3.04
C ALA A 45 9.52 -6.16 2.23
N LEU A 46 8.54 -5.39 2.71
CA LEU A 46 7.32 -5.04 1.99
C LEU A 46 7.36 -3.56 1.63
N SER A 47 6.74 -3.22 0.52
CA SER A 47 6.46 -1.84 0.13
C SER A 47 4.95 -1.60 0.09
N VAL A 48 4.54 -0.39 0.46
CA VAL A 48 3.17 0.08 0.32
C VAL A 48 3.18 1.56 -0.06
N SER A 49 2.39 1.92 -1.08
CA SER A 49 2.27 3.30 -1.55
C SER A 49 1.04 3.95 -0.94
N ILE A 50 1.24 5.00 -0.14
CA ILE A 50 0.18 5.70 0.58
C ILE A 50 0.26 7.18 0.24
N ARG A 51 -0.88 7.77 -0.15
CA ARG A 51 -0.99 9.21 -0.41
C ARG A 51 -0.82 10.00 0.89
N LYS A 52 -0.14 11.15 0.84
CA LYS A 52 0.17 11.95 2.02
C LYS A 52 -1.07 12.47 2.73
N GLU A 53 -2.15 12.71 1.99
CA GLU A 53 -3.44 13.19 2.50
C GLU A 53 -4.20 12.13 3.33
N ARG A 54 -3.78 10.86 3.31
CA ARG A 54 -4.49 9.77 4.00
C ARG A 54 -4.18 9.78 5.50
N HIS A 55 -5.21 9.56 6.30
CA HIS A 55 -5.10 9.45 7.76
C HIS A 55 -4.02 8.45 8.21
N THR A 56 -3.92 7.30 7.52
CA THR A 56 -2.92 6.26 7.77
C THR A 56 -1.48 6.74 7.56
N PHE A 57 -1.22 7.63 6.58
CA PHE A 57 0.12 8.15 6.32
C PHE A 57 0.68 8.89 7.55
N ARG A 58 -0.17 9.68 8.23
CA ARG A 58 0.20 10.39 9.45
C ARG A 58 0.69 9.43 10.53
N GLY A 59 -0.09 8.39 10.85
CA GLY A 59 0.26 7.40 11.87
C GLY A 59 1.54 6.63 11.55
N ILE A 60 1.71 6.21 10.30
CA ILE A 60 2.94 5.50 9.88
C ILE A 60 4.15 6.42 9.99
N MET A 61 4.01 7.70 9.63
CA MET A 61 5.13 8.64 9.70
C MET A 61 5.48 9.04 11.13
N GLU A 62 4.51 9.05 12.04
CA GLU A 62 4.70 9.29 13.48
C GLU A 62 5.43 8.12 14.15
N HIS A 63 4.95 6.89 13.94
CA HIS A 63 5.45 5.73 14.67
C HIS A 63 6.52 4.91 13.93
N LYS A 64 6.71 5.15 12.62
CA LYS A 64 7.60 4.39 11.73
C LYS A 64 7.32 2.88 11.69
N VAL A 65 6.09 2.50 11.98
CA VAL A 65 5.63 1.12 11.96
C VAL A 65 4.26 1.02 11.29
N PHE A 66 4.01 -0.12 10.64
CA PHE A 66 2.71 -0.51 10.12
C PHE A 66 2.60 -2.04 10.14
N SER A 67 1.38 -2.54 10.07
CA SER A 67 1.05 -3.95 9.82
C SER A 67 0.38 -4.11 8.48
#